data_AF-A0A9X4KU73-F1
#
_entry.id   AF-A0A9X4KU73-F1
#
_cell.length_a   1.000
_cell.length_b   1.000
_cell.length_c   1.000
_cell.angle_alpha   90.00
_cell.angle_beta   90.00
_cell.angle_gamma   90.00
#
_symmetry.space_group_name_H-M   'P 1'
#
loop_
_entity.id
_entity.type
_entity.pdbx_description
1 polymer ?
#
loop_
_entity_poly.entity_id
_entity_poly.type
_entity_poly.pdbx_seq_one_letter_code
_entity_poly.pdbx_strand_id
1 'polypeptide(L)'
;MAGTGTQGHSAVETSAALAPLSWLAGLAVDDEDNLYIAEELYASTGGFIRKVDPSGNISIVAGGGNLETGPATSVDLHDPTGLAFDNGELFISTYTTILKLDLTAGTISKVAGSGLTGYSGDGGPASAANLFSPSGVAFDGNHDLHIADTENHVVRRIGESNDAGLSSLTLSSGSLSPGFSSGTTDYTAAIPSSESSITVTPTVRDSYATVEVNGTAVTSGMESGAIDLSVGDTVAIVVTAEDGTKKTYKVTRTSLSNANLSSLTLSSGVLKPDVRAGHDELHGERGERREQHYGYADGERQ
;
A
#
# COMPACT_ATOMS: atom_id res chain seq x y z
N MET A 1 -39.04 -3.57 -26.49
CA MET A 1 -38.34 -4.17 -27.66
C MET A 1 -37.43 -3.11 -28.24
N ALA A 2 -36.15 -3.44 -28.45
CA ALA A 2 -35.15 -2.52 -29.01
C ALA A 2 -34.50 -3.14 -30.26
N GLY A 3 -34.15 -2.31 -31.25
CA GLY A 3 -33.54 -2.76 -32.50
C GLY A 3 -34.52 -2.90 -33.66
N THR A 4 -33.99 -2.75 -34.87
CA THR A 4 -34.73 -2.90 -36.14
C THR A 4 -34.45 -4.21 -36.87
N GLY A 5 -33.53 -5.04 -36.36
CA GLY A 5 -33.02 -6.23 -37.05
C GLY A 5 -32.00 -5.94 -38.16
N THR A 6 -31.63 -4.67 -38.38
CA THR A 6 -30.54 -4.26 -39.27
C THR A 6 -29.40 -3.67 -38.46
N GLN A 7 -28.15 -4.08 -38.76
CA GLN A 7 -26.97 -3.52 -38.15
C GLN A 7 -26.86 -2.01 -38.43
N GLY A 8 -26.64 -1.21 -37.39
CA GLY A 8 -26.31 0.20 -37.55
C GLY A 8 -26.40 0.96 -36.23
N HIS A 9 -25.96 2.22 -36.26
CA HIS A 9 -26.00 3.10 -35.11
C HIS A 9 -26.71 4.41 -35.48
N SER A 10 -27.65 4.87 -34.64
CA SER A 10 -28.25 6.20 -34.76
C SER A 10 -28.21 6.92 -33.42
N ALA A 11 -27.63 8.11 -33.41
CA ALA A 11 -27.63 9.02 -32.27
C ALA A 11 -28.89 9.91 -32.19
N VAL A 12 -29.79 9.83 -33.18
CA VAL A 12 -30.94 10.75 -33.33
C VAL A 12 -32.27 10.05 -33.07
N GLU A 13 -32.31 8.72 -33.13
CA GLU A 13 -33.53 7.96 -32.85
C GLU A 13 -33.82 7.96 -31.35
N THR A 14 -35.02 8.44 -30.98
CA THR A 14 -35.47 8.44 -29.60
C THR A 14 -36.25 7.18 -29.26
N SER A 15 -36.77 6.42 -30.22
CA SER A 15 -37.52 5.19 -29.97
C SER A 15 -36.64 3.95 -30.11
N ALA A 16 -36.58 3.12 -29.06
CA ALA A 16 -35.80 1.88 -29.06
C ALA A 16 -36.22 0.92 -30.18
N ALA A 17 -37.51 0.86 -30.53
CA ALA A 17 -38.02 -0.02 -31.57
C ALA A 17 -37.64 0.41 -33.00
N LEU A 18 -37.22 1.67 -33.17
CA LEU A 18 -36.84 2.24 -34.47
C LEU A 18 -35.32 2.46 -34.60
N ALA A 19 -34.59 2.45 -33.48
CA ALA A 19 -33.15 2.57 -33.48
C ALA A 19 -32.48 1.30 -34.01
N PRO A 20 -31.66 1.35 -35.08
CA PRO A 20 -30.76 0.25 -35.39
C PRO A 20 -29.74 0.11 -34.26
N LEU A 21 -29.34 -1.15 -34.02
CA LEU A 21 -28.30 -1.50 -33.07
C LEU A 21 -27.16 -2.18 -33.83
N SER A 22 -25.94 -1.97 -33.36
CA SER A 22 -24.71 -2.59 -33.83
C SER A 22 -24.42 -3.88 -33.06
N TRP A 23 -23.17 -4.33 -33.01
CA TRP A 23 -22.82 -5.59 -32.36
C TRP A 23 -23.14 -5.54 -30.87
N LEU A 24 -24.13 -6.32 -30.47
CA LEU A 24 -24.58 -6.39 -29.07
C LEU A 24 -23.69 -7.35 -28.29
N ALA A 25 -23.10 -6.87 -27.20
CA ALA A 25 -22.21 -7.68 -26.39
C ALA A 25 -22.80 -8.03 -25.01
N GLY A 26 -23.38 -7.04 -24.32
CA GLY A 26 -23.89 -7.22 -22.96
C GLY A 26 -25.11 -6.37 -22.65
N LEU A 27 -25.86 -6.81 -21.64
CA LEU A 27 -27.08 -6.16 -21.17
C LEU A 27 -27.05 -6.07 -19.64
N ALA A 28 -27.59 -4.98 -19.10
CA ALA A 28 -27.89 -4.84 -17.67
C ALA A 28 -29.19 -4.07 -17.48
N VAL A 29 -29.86 -4.26 -16.34
CA VAL A 29 -31.08 -3.54 -15.99
C VAL A 29 -30.88 -2.90 -14.62
N ASP A 30 -31.27 -1.64 -14.46
CA ASP A 30 -31.23 -0.95 -13.16
C ASP A 30 -32.54 -1.14 -12.38
N ASP A 31 -32.56 -0.65 -11.13
CA ASP A 31 -33.74 -0.75 -10.24
C ASP A 31 -34.94 0.09 -10.72
N GLU A 32 -34.76 0.95 -11.71
CA GLU A 32 -35.80 1.78 -12.33
C GLU A 32 -36.36 1.14 -13.63
N ASP A 33 -36.03 -0.14 -13.89
CA ASP A 33 -36.39 -0.89 -15.11
C ASP A 33 -35.80 -0.30 -16.41
N ASN A 34 -34.74 0.50 -16.34
CA ASN A 34 -34.01 0.92 -17.53
C ASN A 34 -33.08 -0.19 -18.02
N LEU A 35 -33.12 -0.49 -19.32
CA LEU A 35 -32.23 -1.45 -19.97
C LEU A 35 -30.98 -0.75 -20.51
N TYR A 36 -29.81 -1.24 -20.13
CA TYR A 36 -28.52 -0.80 -20.64
C TYR A 36 -27.96 -1.82 -21.62
N ILE A 37 -27.39 -1.33 -22.72
CA ILE A 37 -26.94 -2.15 -23.84
C ILE A 37 -25.51 -1.74 -24.18
N ALA A 38 -24.58 -2.68 -24.11
CA ALA A 38 -23.24 -2.51 -24.63
C ALA A 38 -23.24 -2.81 -26.13
N GLU A 39 -22.91 -1.79 -26.92
CA GLU A 39 -22.73 -1.88 -28.36
C GLU A 39 -21.24 -1.79 -28.69
N GLU A 40 -20.69 -2.87 -29.22
CA GLU A 40 -19.34 -2.93 -29.76
C GLU A 40 -19.34 -2.37 -31.20
N LEU A 41 -18.25 -1.72 -31.57
CA LEU A 41 -17.99 -1.25 -32.93
C LEU A 41 -16.58 -1.69 -33.30
N TYR A 42 -16.44 -2.95 -33.73
CA TYR A 42 -15.19 -3.54 -34.23
C TYR A 42 -14.55 -2.66 -35.32
N ALA A 43 -13.79 -1.63 -34.91
CA ALA A 43 -12.87 -0.77 -35.65
C ALA A 43 -12.85 0.66 -35.07
N SER A 44 -11.75 1.02 -34.39
CA SER A 44 -11.17 2.38 -34.22
C SER A 44 -12.03 3.51 -33.62
N THR A 45 -13.33 3.35 -33.49
CA THR A 45 -14.25 4.24 -32.77
C THR A 45 -14.88 3.39 -31.70
N GLY A 46 -14.47 3.59 -30.44
CA GLY A 46 -14.94 2.81 -29.30
C GLY A 46 -16.45 2.61 -29.28
N GLY A 47 -16.88 1.51 -28.64
CA GLY A 47 -18.28 1.19 -28.48
C GLY A 47 -19.07 2.19 -27.64
N PHE A 48 -20.36 1.92 -27.49
CA PHE A 48 -21.31 2.76 -26.77
C PHE A 48 -22.04 1.98 -25.70
N ILE A 49 -22.44 2.67 -24.63
CA ILE A 49 -23.52 2.20 -23.78
C ILE A 49 -24.79 2.96 -24.15
N ARG A 50 -25.83 2.24 -24.52
CA ARG A 50 -27.19 2.78 -24.71
C ARG A 50 -28.03 2.52 -23.47
N LYS A 51 -28.94 3.44 -23.18
CA LYS A 51 -29.99 3.30 -22.18
C LYS A 51 -31.34 3.27 -22.91
N VAL A 52 -32.20 2.33 -22.55
CA VAL A 52 -33.61 2.28 -22.93
C VAL A 52 -34.45 2.44 -21.68
N ASP A 53 -35.27 3.49 -21.61
CA ASP A 53 -36.16 3.73 -20.47
C ASP A 53 -37.44 2.86 -20.54
N PRO A 54 -38.22 2.75 -19.44
CA PRO A 54 -39.49 2.01 -19.43
C PRO A 54 -40.54 2.53 -20.42
N SER A 55 -40.42 3.77 -20.90
CA SER A 55 -41.28 4.33 -21.94
C SER A 55 -40.86 3.91 -23.35
N GLY A 56 -39.74 3.19 -23.48
CA GLY A 56 -39.17 2.73 -24.74
C GLY A 56 -38.32 3.79 -25.44
N ASN A 57 -37.90 4.85 -24.76
CA ASN A 57 -36.98 5.81 -25.33
C ASN A 57 -35.55 5.29 -25.24
N ILE A 58 -34.73 5.51 -26.28
CA ILE A 58 -33.32 5.11 -26.32
C ILE A 58 -32.39 6.33 -26.41
N SER A 59 -31.27 6.29 -25.69
CA SER A 59 -30.23 7.32 -25.72
C SER A 59 -28.84 6.74 -25.50
N ILE A 60 -27.79 7.47 -25.91
CA ILE A 60 -26.40 7.15 -25.57
C ILE A 60 -26.09 7.74 -24.19
N VAL A 61 -25.53 6.92 -23.30
CA VAL A 61 -25.12 7.37 -21.95
C VAL A 61 -23.60 7.32 -21.75
N ALA A 62 -22.87 6.58 -22.58
CA ALA A 62 -21.41 6.55 -22.58
C ALA A 62 -20.83 6.14 -23.93
N GLY A 63 -19.57 6.50 -24.18
CA GLY A 63 -18.85 6.18 -25.41
C GLY A 63 -18.89 7.27 -26.47
N GLY A 64 -18.14 7.06 -27.56
CA GLY A 64 -18.09 7.97 -28.71
C GLY A 64 -17.02 9.06 -28.68
N GLY A 65 -16.17 9.06 -27.66
CA GLY A 65 -15.05 10.00 -27.56
C GLY A 65 -13.68 9.34 -27.70
N ASN A 66 -12.68 9.98 -27.12
CA ASN A 66 -11.27 9.60 -27.21
C ASN A 66 -10.50 9.74 -25.88
N LEU A 67 -11.21 10.00 -24.78
CA LEU A 67 -10.63 10.05 -23.45
C LEU A 67 -10.61 8.66 -22.81
N GLU A 68 -9.66 8.39 -21.92
CA GLU A 68 -9.67 7.14 -21.14
C GLU A 68 -10.71 7.18 -19.99
N THR A 69 -10.92 8.37 -19.40
CA THR A 69 -11.84 8.63 -18.28
C THR A 69 -12.35 10.06 -18.34
N GLY A 70 -13.37 10.41 -17.55
CA GLY A 70 -13.95 11.77 -17.52
C GLY A 70 -15.42 11.77 -17.94
N PRO A 71 -15.94 12.81 -18.60
CA PRO A 71 -17.34 12.84 -19.06
C PRO A 71 -17.67 11.60 -19.90
N ALA A 72 -18.74 10.90 -19.57
CA ALA A 72 -19.03 9.56 -20.09
C ALA A 72 -19.13 9.50 -21.63
N THR A 73 -19.71 10.53 -22.26
CA THR A 73 -19.85 10.65 -23.72
C THR A 73 -18.57 11.12 -24.43
N SER A 74 -17.50 11.37 -23.69
CA SER A 74 -16.18 11.73 -24.22
C SER A 74 -15.15 10.60 -24.06
N VAL A 75 -15.55 9.48 -23.46
CA VAL A 75 -14.67 8.34 -23.22
C VAL A 75 -14.67 7.39 -24.41
N ASP A 76 -13.50 6.83 -24.74
CA ASP A 76 -13.36 5.65 -25.60
C ASP A 76 -13.51 4.40 -24.72
N LEU A 77 -14.58 3.63 -24.96
CA LEU A 77 -14.88 2.44 -24.16
C LEU A 77 -14.07 1.20 -24.56
N HIS A 78 -13.28 1.25 -25.64
CA HIS A 78 -12.44 0.14 -26.10
C HIS A 78 -13.15 -1.22 -26.07
N ASP A 79 -14.19 -1.36 -26.90
CA ASP A 79 -14.98 -2.58 -27.06
C ASP A 79 -15.65 -3.04 -25.75
N PRO A 80 -16.69 -2.32 -25.29
CA PRO A 80 -17.43 -2.70 -24.09
C PRO A 80 -18.16 -4.02 -24.30
N THR A 81 -17.99 -4.97 -23.37
CA THR A 81 -18.54 -6.33 -23.47
C THR A 81 -19.61 -6.59 -22.42
N GLY A 82 -19.22 -6.77 -21.17
CA GLY A 82 -20.06 -7.11 -20.03
C GLY A 82 -20.51 -5.88 -19.25
N LEU A 83 -21.74 -5.95 -18.73
CA LEU A 83 -22.37 -4.91 -17.92
C LEU A 83 -22.89 -5.49 -16.62
N ALA A 84 -22.67 -4.81 -15.50
CA ALA A 84 -23.26 -5.16 -14.21
C ALA A 84 -23.52 -3.91 -13.36
N PHE A 85 -24.64 -3.89 -12.66
CA PHE A 85 -24.92 -2.84 -11.67
C PHE A 85 -24.43 -3.25 -10.29
N ASP A 86 -23.93 -2.27 -9.55
CA ASP A 86 -23.77 -2.34 -8.10
C ASP A 86 -24.10 -0.99 -7.47
N ASN A 87 -24.98 -0.97 -6.47
CA ASN A 87 -25.37 0.24 -5.73
C ASN A 87 -25.72 1.46 -6.62
N GLY A 88 -26.36 1.22 -7.78
CA GLY A 88 -26.74 2.27 -8.74
C GLY A 88 -25.63 2.73 -9.70
N GLU A 89 -24.43 2.16 -9.60
CA GLU A 89 -23.31 2.40 -10.52
C GLU A 89 -23.21 1.28 -11.57
N LEU A 90 -22.90 1.62 -12.82
CA LEU A 90 -22.75 0.65 -13.89
C LEU A 90 -21.28 0.32 -14.13
N PHE A 91 -20.92 -0.95 -14.00
CA PHE A 91 -19.59 -1.47 -14.30
C PHE A 91 -19.57 -2.08 -15.69
N ILE A 92 -18.51 -1.77 -16.43
CA ILE A 92 -18.34 -2.08 -17.85
C ILE A 92 -17.01 -2.79 -18.03
N SER A 93 -17.01 -4.04 -18.50
CA SER A 93 -15.77 -4.66 -18.97
C SER A 93 -15.46 -4.19 -20.38
N THR A 94 -14.19 -3.87 -20.63
CA THR A 94 -13.65 -3.45 -21.93
C THR A 94 -12.57 -4.43 -22.37
N TYR A 95 -11.81 -4.13 -23.43
CA TYR A 95 -10.72 -4.99 -23.89
C TYR A 95 -9.60 -5.23 -22.85
N THR A 96 -9.23 -4.25 -22.03
CA THR A 96 -8.13 -4.37 -21.05
C THR A 96 -8.42 -3.75 -19.68
N THR A 97 -9.61 -3.21 -19.48
CA THR A 97 -9.97 -2.50 -18.25
C THR A 97 -11.38 -2.86 -17.79
N ILE A 98 -11.64 -2.63 -16.51
CA ILE A 98 -13.00 -2.47 -16.01
C ILE A 98 -13.21 -0.99 -15.72
N LEU A 99 -14.27 -0.44 -16.28
CA LEU A 99 -14.69 0.95 -16.10
C LEU A 99 -15.94 1.00 -15.22
N LYS A 100 -16.13 2.14 -14.56
CA LYS A 100 -17.34 2.46 -13.81
C LYS A 100 -17.96 3.72 -14.37
N LEU A 101 -19.25 3.68 -14.66
CA LEU A 101 -20.08 4.81 -15.04
C LEU A 101 -20.92 5.26 -13.85
N ASP A 102 -20.62 6.47 -13.35
CA ASP A 102 -21.49 7.19 -12.43
C ASP A 102 -22.60 7.86 -13.26
N LEU A 103 -23.80 7.31 -13.19
CA LEU A 103 -24.97 7.80 -13.93
C LEU A 103 -25.46 9.17 -13.43
N THR A 104 -25.19 9.52 -12.17
CA THR A 104 -25.61 10.79 -11.57
C THR A 104 -24.67 11.91 -11.97
N ALA A 105 -23.36 11.66 -11.91
CA ALA A 105 -22.33 12.61 -12.32
C ALA A 105 -22.13 12.65 -13.84
N GLY A 106 -22.52 11.61 -14.56
CA GLY A 106 -22.29 11.46 -16.00
C GLY A 106 -20.81 11.28 -16.34
N THR A 107 -20.07 10.57 -15.49
CA THR A 107 -18.62 10.39 -15.62
C THR A 107 -18.21 8.92 -15.59
N ILE A 108 -17.09 8.62 -16.25
CA ILE A 108 -16.43 7.33 -16.22
C ILE A 108 -15.10 7.43 -15.47
N SER A 109 -14.84 6.44 -14.62
CA SER A 109 -13.56 6.19 -13.98
C SER A 109 -13.09 4.76 -14.20
N LYS A 110 -11.80 4.50 -13.99
CA LYS A 110 -11.21 3.16 -14.09
C LYS A 110 -11.25 2.45 -12.75
N VAL A 111 -11.75 1.23 -12.74
CA VAL A 111 -11.80 0.35 -11.57
C VAL A 111 -10.61 -0.60 -11.57
N ALA A 112 -10.30 -1.19 -12.73
CA ALA A 112 -9.24 -2.18 -12.87
C ALA A 112 -8.60 -2.16 -14.25
N GLY A 113 -7.42 -2.78 -14.35
CA GLY A 113 -6.68 -2.91 -15.59
C GLY A 113 -5.57 -1.87 -15.75
N SER A 114 -4.38 -2.34 -16.09
CA SER A 114 -3.21 -1.52 -16.40
C SER A 114 -3.27 -0.90 -17.80
N GLY A 115 -4.21 -1.37 -18.65
CA GLY A 115 -4.26 -1.06 -20.08
C GLY A 115 -3.41 -2.02 -20.94
N LEU A 116 -2.65 -2.93 -20.32
CA LEU A 116 -1.86 -3.95 -21.00
C LEU A 116 -2.55 -5.32 -20.94
N THR A 117 -2.47 -6.05 -22.05
CA THR A 117 -2.91 -7.45 -22.12
C THR A 117 -1.94 -8.39 -21.41
N GLY A 118 -2.47 -9.44 -20.77
CA GLY A 118 -1.71 -10.54 -20.18
C GLY A 118 -2.13 -10.85 -18.75
N TYR A 119 -1.44 -11.78 -18.10
CA TYR A 119 -1.78 -12.27 -16.75
C TYR A 119 -0.74 -11.83 -15.71
N SER A 120 -1.07 -10.80 -14.93
CA SER A 120 -0.24 -10.28 -13.82
C SER A 120 -1.08 -9.48 -12.81
N GLY A 121 -0.49 -9.13 -11.67
CA GLY A 121 -1.06 -8.19 -10.68
C GLY A 121 -2.00 -8.79 -9.62
N ASP A 122 -2.24 -10.10 -9.65
CA ASP A 122 -3.04 -10.77 -8.62
C ASP A 122 -2.42 -10.60 -7.22
N GLY A 123 -3.28 -10.33 -6.24
CA GLY A 123 -2.87 -10.01 -4.87
C GLY A 123 -2.33 -8.59 -4.67
N GLY A 124 -2.34 -7.76 -5.72
CA GLY A 124 -2.02 -6.33 -5.65
C GLY A 124 -3.21 -5.44 -6.04
N PRO A 125 -2.98 -4.13 -6.23
CA PRO A 125 -4.02 -3.19 -6.64
C PRO A 125 -4.65 -3.57 -7.98
N ALA A 126 -5.98 -3.56 -8.07
CA ALA A 126 -6.73 -3.91 -9.28
C ALA A 126 -6.34 -3.06 -10.51
N SER A 127 -5.95 -1.81 -10.30
CA SER A 127 -5.49 -0.89 -11.36
C SER A 127 -4.15 -1.29 -11.98
N ALA A 128 -3.37 -2.15 -11.33
CA ALA A 128 -2.07 -2.63 -11.80
C ALA A 128 -2.15 -4.01 -12.48
N ALA A 129 -3.30 -4.70 -12.38
CA ALA A 129 -3.49 -5.99 -13.02
C ALA A 129 -3.53 -5.84 -14.55
N ASN A 130 -2.81 -6.70 -15.26
CA ASN A 130 -3.03 -6.86 -16.69
C ASN A 130 -4.28 -7.73 -16.85
N LEU A 131 -5.22 -7.28 -17.67
CA LEU A 131 -6.45 -8.00 -18.05
C LEU A 131 -6.41 -8.25 -19.55
N PHE A 132 -7.13 -9.27 -20.02
CA PHE A 132 -7.16 -9.58 -21.45
C PHE A 132 -8.55 -10.06 -21.89
N SER A 133 -9.23 -9.18 -22.62
CA SER A 133 -10.56 -9.38 -23.20
C SER A 133 -11.56 -9.97 -22.19
N PRO A 134 -11.76 -9.33 -21.03
CA PRO A 134 -12.80 -9.77 -20.12
C PRO A 134 -14.16 -9.73 -20.81
N SER A 135 -14.90 -10.84 -20.76
CA SER A 135 -16.18 -10.97 -21.48
C SER A 135 -17.40 -10.66 -20.62
N GLY A 136 -17.22 -10.48 -19.31
CA GLY A 136 -18.30 -10.34 -18.36
C GLY A 136 -17.84 -9.91 -16.99
N VAL A 137 -18.74 -9.23 -16.29
CA VAL A 137 -18.59 -8.82 -14.88
C VAL A 137 -19.85 -9.17 -14.10
N ALA A 138 -19.71 -9.47 -12.82
CA ALA A 138 -20.83 -9.70 -11.90
C ALA A 138 -20.42 -9.37 -10.47
N PHE A 139 -21.36 -8.91 -9.65
CA PHE A 139 -21.16 -8.70 -8.22
C PHE A 139 -21.68 -9.87 -7.41
N ASP A 140 -21.02 -10.19 -6.30
CA ASP A 140 -21.55 -11.10 -5.29
C ASP A 140 -22.28 -10.35 -4.16
N GLY A 141 -22.80 -11.09 -3.17
CA GLY A 141 -23.58 -10.51 -2.07
C GLY A 141 -22.77 -9.66 -1.09
N ASN A 142 -21.43 -9.66 -1.19
CA ASN A 142 -20.55 -8.78 -0.42
C ASN A 142 -20.13 -7.54 -1.23
N HIS A 143 -20.70 -7.35 -2.43
CA HIS A 143 -20.30 -6.32 -3.38
C HIS A 143 -18.87 -6.49 -3.93
N ASP A 144 -18.30 -7.70 -3.88
CA ASP A 144 -17.06 -7.99 -4.61
C ASP A 144 -17.37 -8.17 -6.10
N LEU A 145 -16.56 -7.54 -6.96
CA LEU A 145 -16.66 -7.62 -8.40
C LEU A 145 -15.88 -8.83 -8.93
N HIS A 146 -16.58 -9.73 -9.61
CA HIS A 146 -16.00 -10.87 -10.33
C HIS A 146 -15.91 -10.57 -11.83
N ILE A 147 -14.77 -10.90 -12.43
CA ILE A 147 -14.43 -10.63 -13.83
C ILE A 147 -14.13 -11.95 -14.52
N ALA A 148 -14.83 -12.26 -15.62
CA ALA A 148 -14.44 -13.33 -16.52
C ALA A 148 -13.33 -12.82 -17.45
N ASP A 149 -12.06 -12.99 -17.06
CA ASP A 149 -10.85 -12.53 -17.77
C ASP A 149 -10.46 -13.54 -18.86
N THR A 150 -11.24 -13.55 -19.94
CA THR A 150 -11.43 -14.69 -20.86
C THR A 150 -10.15 -15.15 -21.56
N GLU A 151 -9.36 -14.25 -22.14
CA GLU A 151 -8.15 -14.63 -22.86
C GLU A 151 -6.99 -14.98 -21.91
N ASN A 152 -7.12 -14.62 -20.63
CA ASN A 152 -6.24 -15.12 -19.57
C ASN A 152 -6.75 -16.43 -18.95
N HIS A 153 -7.92 -16.93 -19.35
CA HIS A 153 -8.52 -18.20 -18.90
C HIS A 153 -8.75 -18.28 -17.38
N VAL A 154 -9.06 -17.16 -16.74
CA VAL A 154 -9.28 -17.08 -15.29
C VAL A 154 -10.53 -16.27 -14.96
N VAL A 155 -11.12 -16.53 -13.79
CA VAL A 155 -12.08 -15.62 -13.15
C VAL A 155 -11.31 -14.88 -12.06
N ARG A 156 -11.33 -13.55 -12.12
CA ARG A 156 -10.70 -12.70 -11.10
C ARG A 156 -11.75 -12.06 -10.22
N ARG A 157 -11.37 -11.73 -8.99
CA ARG A 157 -12.20 -11.00 -8.04
C ARG A 157 -11.50 -9.73 -7.60
N ILE A 158 -12.24 -8.65 -7.54
CA ILE A 158 -11.87 -7.39 -6.91
C ILE A 158 -12.78 -7.22 -5.71
N GLY A 159 -12.21 -7.22 -4.52
CA GLY A 159 -12.90 -6.91 -3.27
C GLY A 159 -12.14 -5.86 -2.50
N GLU A 160 -12.57 -5.61 -1.27
CA GLU A 160 -11.84 -4.78 -0.31
C GLU A 160 -10.37 -5.25 -0.19
N SER A 161 -9.43 -4.30 -0.17
CA SER A 161 -8.01 -4.63 -0.02
C SER A 161 -7.75 -5.29 1.33
N ASN A 162 -6.88 -6.31 1.33
CA ASN A 162 -6.36 -6.95 2.54
C ASN A 162 -4.94 -6.48 2.90
N ASP A 163 -4.43 -5.46 2.22
CA ASP A 163 -3.07 -4.96 2.41
C ASP A 163 -2.96 -4.04 3.63
N ALA A 164 -2.78 -4.65 4.80
CA ALA A 164 -2.49 -3.94 6.05
C ALA A 164 -0.99 -3.59 6.21
N GLY A 165 -0.23 -3.42 5.12
CA GLY A 165 1.19 -3.11 5.16
C GLY A 165 1.53 -1.63 5.38
N LEU A 166 2.66 -1.35 6.04
CA LEU A 166 3.33 -0.05 5.95
C LEU A 166 4.33 -0.03 4.77
N SER A 167 4.41 1.12 4.10
CA SER A 167 5.45 1.46 3.13
C SER A 167 6.61 2.24 3.76
N SER A 168 6.40 2.89 4.92
CA SER A 168 7.42 3.56 5.73
C SER A 168 7.00 3.61 7.20
N LEU A 169 7.99 3.65 8.09
CA LEU A 169 7.83 3.96 9.51
C LEU A 169 9.06 4.72 9.99
N THR A 170 8.89 5.97 10.42
CA THR A 170 9.96 6.78 10.98
C THR A 170 9.63 7.27 12.40
N LEU A 171 10.66 7.60 13.15
CA LEU A 171 10.58 8.13 14.51
C LEU A 171 11.13 9.56 14.53
N SER A 172 10.61 10.43 15.38
CA SER A 172 11.20 11.76 15.57
C SER A 172 12.57 11.73 16.24
N SER A 173 12.89 10.65 16.96
CA SER A 173 14.19 10.44 17.60
C SER A 173 14.54 8.95 17.69
N GLY A 174 15.83 8.65 17.63
CA GLY A 174 16.35 7.29 17.54
C GLY A 174 16.18 6.68 16.14
N SER A 175 16.58 5.41 16.02
CA SER A 175 16.48 4.66 14.76
C SER A 175 15.88 3.29 15.02
N LEU A 176 15.04 2.83 14.10
CA LEU A 176 14.54 1.45 14.09
C LEU A 176 15.71 0.46 13.92
N SER A 177 15.70 -0.57 14.75
CA SER A 177 16.61 -1.70 14.68
C SER A 177 15.80 -3.01 14.73
N PRO A 178 15.81 -3.82 13.65
CA PRO A 178 16.48 -3.56 12.37
C PRO A 178 15.91 -2.32 11.65
N GLY A 179 16.62 -1.80 10.64
CA GLY A 179 16.07 -0.75 9.79
C GLY A 179 14.74 -1.18 9.15
N PHE A 180 13.88 -0.22 8.83
CA PHE A 180 12.52 -0.52 8.36
C PHE A 180 12.52 -1.47 7.16
N SER A 181 11.69 -2.51 7.27
CA SER A 181 11.33 -3.42 6.20
C SER A 181 9.86 -3.76 6.36
N SER A 182 9.07 -3.68 5.28
CA SER A 182 7.61 -3.83 5.34
C SER A 182 7.14 -5.19 5.90
N GLY A 183 7.99 -6.22 5.81
CA GLY A 183 7.76 -7.55 6.36
C GLY A 183 8.13 -7.71 7.85
N THR A 184 8.87 -6.77 8.43
CA THR A 184 9.26 -6.80 9.85
C THR A 184 8.22 -6.07 10.69
N THR A 185 7.69 -6.76 11.70
CA THR A 185 6.68 -6.22 12.62
C THR A 185 7.22 -5.88 13.99
N ASP A 186 8.42 -6.34 14.35
CA ASP A 186 8.99 -6.13 15.68
C ASP A 186 10.31 -5.38 15.55
N TYR A 187 10.34 -4.19 16.14
CA TYR A 187 11.48 -3.29 16.13
C TYR A 187 11.87 -2.92 17.56
N THR A 188 13.15 -2.59 17.70
CA THR A 188 13.65 -1.82 18.83
C THR A 188 14.06 -0.44 18.36
N ALA A 189 14.01 0.55 19.24
CA ALA A 189 14.52 1.89 18.96
C ALA A 189 15.33 2.37 20.16
N ALA A 190 16.61 2.61 19.94
CA ALA A 190 17.48 3.16 20.98
C ALA A 190 17.29 4.69 21.01
N ILE A 191 16.60 5.16 22.04
CA ILE A 191 16.19 6.57 22.17
C ILE A 191 17.03 7.21 23.29
N PRO A 192 17.60 8.43 23.09
CA PRO A 192 18.33 9.14 24.12
C PRO A 192 17.55 9.27 25.43
N SER A 193 18.25 9.23 26.56
CA SER A 193 17.64 9.42 27.88
C SER A 193 17.13 10.85 28.10
N SER A 194 17.59 11.81 27.29
CA SER A 194 17.08 13.19 27.27
C SER A 194 15.67 13.28 26.68
N GLU A 195 15.27 12.31 25.85
CA GLU A 195 13.93 12.25 25.29
C GLU A 195 13.02 11.42 26.22
N SER A 196 11.96 12.06 26.68
CA SER A 196 10.89 11.41 27.47
C SER A 196 9.69 11.01 26.60
N SER A 197 9.59 11.57 25.39
CA SER A 197 8.57 11.24 24.41
C SER A 197 9.12 11.24 22.99
N ILE A 198 8.40 10.59 22.09
CA ILE A 198 8.65 10.62 20.64
C ILE A 198 7.32 10.80 19.89
N THR A 199 7.40 11.09 18.59
CA THR A 199 6.32 10.86 17.63
C THR A 199 6.76 9.78 16.65
N VAL A 200 5.78 9.15 16.01
CA VAL A 200 6.02 8.20 14.92
C VAL A 200 5.25 8.63 13.68
N THR A 201 5.84 8.43 12.50
CA THR A 201 5.23 8.76 11.21
C THR A 201 5.07 7.47 10.40
N PRO A 202 3.92 6.78 10.52
CA PRO A 202 3.63 5.61 9.71
C PRO A 202 3.10 6.04 8.34
N THR A 203 3.51 5.36 7.27
CA THR A 203 2.91 5.49 5.94
C THR A 203 2.36 4.14 5.53
N VAL A 204 1.03 4.04 5.36
CA VAL A 204 0.40 2.82 4.85
C VAL A 204 0.79 2.58 3.39
N ARG A 205 0.78 1.32 2.97
CA ARG A 205 1.08 0.94 1.58
C ARG A 205 -0.15 1.04 0.69
N ASP A 206 -1.31 0.63 1.21
CA ASP A 206 -2.60 0.81 0.57
C ASP A 206 -3.20 2.16 0.99
N SER A 207 -3.61 2.99 0.04
CA SER A 207 -4.17 4.32 0.30
C SER A 207 -5.51 4.31 1.03
N TYR A 208 -6.24 3.19 0.98
CA TYR A 208 -7.52 3.01 1.66
C TYR A 208 -7.36 2.36 3.03
N ALA A 209 -6.18 1.83 3.37
CA ALA A 209 -5.90 1.34 4.71
C ALA A 209 -5.84 2.49 5.73
N THR A 210 -6.28 2.20 6.96
CA THR A 210 -6.20 3.11 8.09
C THR A 210 -5.05 2.72 9.02
N VAL A 211 -4.52 3.70 9.77
CA VAL A 211 -3.47 3.43 10.77
C VAL A 211 -3.78 4.10 12.10
N GLU A 212 -3.57 3.36 13.17
CA GLU A 212 -3.66 3.82 14.55
C GLU A 212 -2.30 3.66 15.23
N VAL A 213 -1.93 4.62 16.08
CA VAL A 213 -0.76 4.57 16.95
C VAL A 213 -1.25 4.58 18.39
N ASN A 214 -0.95 3.52 19.14
CA ASN A 214 -1.47 3.27 20.49
C ASN A 214 -3.00 3.44 20.59
N GLY A 215 -3.72 2.99 19.55
CA GLY A 215 -5.18 3.07 19.45
C GLY A 215 -5.73 4.46 19.06
N THR A 216 -4.86 5.44 18.77
CA THR A 216 -5.27 6.74 18.26
C THR A 216 -5.04 6.80 16.76
N ALA A 217 -6.07 7.16 15.99
CA ALA A 217 -5.97 7.29 14.54
C ALA A 217 -4.91 8.32 14.13
N VAL A 218 -4.11 8.00 13.11
CA VAL A 218 -3.08 8.86 12.52
C VAL A 218 -3.26 8.89 11.02
N THR A 219 -3.16 10.07 10.41
CA THR A 219 -3.17 10.21 8.95
C THR A 219 -1.88 9.63 8.38
N SER A 220 -1.97 8.77 7.36
CA SER A 220 -0.80 8.20 6.69
C SER A 220 0.21 9.26 6.26
N GLY A 221 1.48 9.06 6.60
CA GLY A 221 2.58 9.98 6.31
C GLY A 221 2.68 11.19 7.23
N MET A 222 1.80 11.33 8.22
CA MET A 222 1.84 12.39 9.22
C MET A 222 2.35 11.89 10.57
N GLU A 223 2.97 12.78 11.34
CA GLU A 223 3.40 12.48 12.70
C GLU A 223 2.19 12.18 13.59
N SER A 224 2.33 11.20 14.47
CA SER A 224 1.42 10.96 15.59
C SER A 224 1.45 12.11 16.60
N GLY A 225 0.53 12.07 17.56
CA GLY A 225 0.72 12.81 18.82
C GLY A 225 1.97 12.35 19.57
N ALA A 226 2.46 13.18 20.50
CA ALA A 226 3.59 12.82 21.36
C ALA A 226 3.25 11.60 22.23
N ILE A 227 4.20 10.66 22.32
CA ILE A 227 4.06 9.40 23.03
C ILE A 227 5.12 9.37 24.12
N ASP A 228 4.69 9.48 25.37
CA ASP A 228 5.57 9.28 26.52
C ASP A 228 6.02 7.82 26.57
N LEU A 229 7.33 7.60 26.72
CA LEU A 229 7.91 6.26 26.73
C LEU A 229 8.99 6.15 27.80
N SER A 230 8.97 5.08 28.57
CA SER A 230 10.08 4.58 29.39
C SER A 230 10.86 3.48 28.66
N VAL A 231 12.07 3.18 29.11
CA VAL A 231 12.85 2.06 28.55
C VAL A 231 12.08 0.75 28.78
N GLY A 232 11.88 -0.03 27.72
CA GLY A 232 11.07 -1.25 27.72
C GLY A 232 9.63 -1.04 27.25
N ASP A 233 9.13 0.19 27.19
CA ASP A 233 7.79 0.47 26.69
C ASP A 233 7.71 0.24 25.17
N THR A 234 6.51 -0.12 24.71
CA THR A 234 6.24 -0.42 23.30
C THR A 234 5.22 0.55 22.73
N VAL A 235 5.51 1.09 21.54
CA VAL A 235 4.53 1.74 20.68
C VAL A 235 3.92 0.68 19.76
N ALA A 236 2.60 0.57 19.76
CA ALA A 236 1.86 -0.28 18.83
C ALA A 236 1.31 0.57 17.68
N ILE A 237 1.64 0.21 16.45
CA ILE A 237 1.11 0.80 15.23
C ILE A 237 0.26 -0.25 14.55
N VAL A 238 -1.05 -0.05 14.50
CA VAL A 238 -2.02 -1.00 13.93
C VAL A 238 -2.49 -0.44 12.60
N VAL A 239 -2.18 -1.14 11.51
CA VAL A 239 -2.75 -0.87 10.19
C VAL A 239 -3.94 -1.79 10.00
N THR A 240 -5.06 -1.24 9.53
CA THR A 240 -6.27 -1.99 9.18
C THR A 240 -6.56 -1.76 7.70
N ALA A 241 -6.54 -2.83 6.91
CA ALA A 241 -6.95 -2.81 5.50
C ALA A 241 -8.47 -2.66 5.38
N GLU A 242 -8.97 -2.45 4.15
CA GLU A 242 -10.41 -2.26 3.90
C GLU A 242 -11.22 -3.48 4.35
N ASP A 243 -10.73 -4.70 4.09
CA ASP A 243 -11.39 -5.96 4.46
C ASP A 243 -11.38 -6.26 5.98
N GLY A 244 -10.86 -5.33 6.78
CA GLY A 244 -10.68 -5.46 8.21
C GLY A 244 -9.44 -6.26 8.63
N THR A 245 -8.62 -6.77 7.70
CA THR A 245 -7.34 -7.39 7.99
C THR A 245 -6.46 -6.41 8.76
N LYS A 246 -5.86 -6.86 9.87
CA LYS A 246 -4.98 -6.03 10.70
C LYS A 246 -3.55 -6.54 10.69
N LYS A 247 -2.60 -5.62 10.69
CA LYS A 247 -1.18 -5.88 10.97
C LYS A 247 -0.67 -4.90 12.02
N THR A 248 0.03 -5.41 13.01
CA THR A 248 0.60 -4.61 14.09
C THR A 248 2.11 -4.56 13.99
N TYR A 249 2.64 -3.35 13.88
CA TYR A 249 4.06 -3.04 14.00
C TYR A 249 4.34 -2.55 15.42
N LYS A 250 5.37 -3.10 16.06
CA LYS A 250 5.76 -2.82 17.45
C LYS A 250 7.13 -2.17 17.47
N VAL A 251 7.25 -1.06 18.18
CA VAL A 251 8.54 -0.39 18.43
C VAL A 251 8.78 -0.36 19.93
N THR A 252 9.76 -1.13 20.40
CA THR A 252 10.12 -1.16 21.82
C THR A 252 11.30 -0.22 22.07
N ARG A 253 11.14 0.72 23.02
CA ARG A 253 12.22 1.61 23.42
C ARG A 253 13.31 0.79 24.12
N THR A 254 14.54 0.91 23.62
CA THR A 254 15.74 0.44 24.32
C THR A 254 16.56 1.64 24.78
N SER A 255 17.41 1.44 25.79
CA SER A 255 18.39 2.44 26.17
C SER A 255 19.46 2.55 25.08
N LEU A 256 19.82 3.77 24.65
CA LEU A 256 21.11 3.95 24.01
C LEU A 256 22.18 3.47 24.99
N SER A 257 22.95 2.45 24.61
CA SER A 257 24.10 1.95 25.37
C SER A 257 25.25 2.96 25.29
N ASN A 258 25.02 4.19 25.72
CA ASN A 258 26.08 5.15 25.97
C ASN A 258 26.41 5.07 27.47
N ALA A 259 27.28 4.13 27.82
CA ALA A 259 27.92 4.10 29.14
C ALA A 259 29.16 5.05 29.20
N ASN A 260 29.35 5.92 28.21
CA ASN A 260 30.47 6.84 28.16
C ASN A 260 30.16 8.09 28.99
N LEU A 261 30.97 8.32 30.01
CA LEU A 261 31.04 9.60 30.72
C LEU A 261 31.62 10.64 29.75
N SER A 262 30.81 11.64 29.33
CA SER A 262 31.28 12.74 28.49
C SER A 262 32.17 13.73 29.25
N SER A 263 32.01 13.79 30.56
CA SER A 263 32.93 14.49 31.47
C SER A 263 32.75 13.98 32.91
N LEU A 264 33.83 14.03 33.67
CA LEU A 264 33.84 13.79 35.11
C LEU A 264 34.51 15.00 35.76
N THR A 265 33.79 15.75 36.59
CA THR A 265 34.35 16.85 37.39
C THR A 265 34.30 16.49 38.87
N LEU A 266 35.43 16.60 39.54
CA LEU A 266 35.51 16.42 40.99
C LEU A 266 35.16 17.75 41.66
N SER A 267 34.35 17.72 42.72
CA SER A 267 34.17 18.87 43.60
C SER A 267 35.45 19.23 44.37
N SER A 268 36.36 18.25 44.51
CA SER A 268 37.74 18.41 44.99
C SER A 268 38.58 17.15 44.66
N GLY A 269 39.88 17.30 44.41
CA GLY A 269 40.81 16.19 44.10
C GLY A 269 41.28 16.16 42.63
N VAL A 270 42.19 15.23 42.29
CA VAL A 270 42.77 15.07 40.94
C VAL A 270 42.55 13.64 40.44
N LEU A 271 42.05 13.48 39.22
CA LEU A 271 42.01 12.18 38.53
C LEU A 271 43.42 11.82 38.04
N LYS A 272 43.94 10.68 38.46
CA LYS A 272 45.28 10.21 38.09
C LYS A 272 45.18 8.86 37.38
N PRO A 273 45.53 8.73 36.09
CA PRO A 273 45.83 7.43 35.50
C PRO A 273 47.34 7.16 35.69
N ASP A 274 47.72 6.02 36.26
CA ASP A 274 49.09 5.50 36.11
C ASP A 274 49.09 4.43 35.03
N VAL A 275 49.06 4.85 33.77
CA VAL A 275 49.43 3.97 32.65
C VAL A 275 50.92 4.15 32.47
N ARG A 276 51.72 3.38 33.22
CA ARG A 276 53.17 3.38 33.10
C ARG A 276 53.57 2.81 31.74
N ALA A 277 53.81 3.71 30.78
CA ALA A 277 54.68 3.44 29.65
C ALA A 277 56.10 3.20 30.19
N GLY A 278 56.70 2.08 29.76
CA GLY A 278 58.04 1.72 30.19
C GLY A 278 59.08 2.78 29.83
N HIS A 279 59.94 3.09 30.79
CA HIS A 279 61.32 3.46 30.53
C HIS A 279 62.12 3.24 31.82
N ASP A 280 62.86 2.14 31.85
CA ASP A 280 64.00 1.97 32.74
C ASP A 280 65.03 3.04 32.38
N GLU A 281 65.38 3.92 33.32
CA GLU A 281 66.68 4.57 33.32
C GLU A 281 67.07 5.02 34.75
N LEU A 282 68.02 4.26 35.29
CA LEU A 282 69.21 4.69 36.04
C LEU A 282 69.04 5.64 37.22
N HIS A 283 69.23 5.11 38.43
CA HIS A 283 69.90 5.86 39.50
C HIS A 283 70.96 5.01 40.20
N GLY A 284 72.19 5.54 40.16
CA GLY A 284 73.33 5.04 40.91
C GLY A 284 73.43 5.58 42.33
N GLU A 285 74.28 4.86 43.08
CA GLU A 285 75.09 5.24 44.24
C GLU A 285 74.46 5.47 45.62
N ARG A 286 74.81 4.55 46.54
CA ARG A 286 75.47 4.69 47.86
C ARG A 286 75.34 3.32 48.56
N GLY A 287 76.30 2.70 49.24
CA GLY A 287 77.61 3.08 49.76
C GLY A 287 77.88 2.16 50.96
N GLU A 288 79.00 1.43 50.90
CA GLU A 288 79.81 0.88 52.01
C GLU A 288 79.39 -0.33 52.89
N ARG A 289 80.21 -1.39 52.72
CA ARG A 289 81.08 -2.08 53.71
C ARG A 289 80.58 -3.20 54.65
N ARG A 290 81.22 -4.34 54.38
CA ARG A 290 81.96 -5.30 55.26
C ARG A 290 81.27 -6.62 55.66
N GLU A 291 81.83 -7.67 55.03
CA GLU A 291 82.13 -9.04 55.47
C GLU A 291 81.55 -9.54 56.79
N GLN A 292 80.90 -10.71 56.73
CA GLN A 292 81.31 -11.90 57.47
C GLN A 292 80.74 -13.20 56.85
N HIS A 293 81.34 -14.30 57.26
CA HIS A 293 81.63 -15.56 56.56
C HIS A 293 80.65 -16.72 56.94
N TYR A 294 80.78 -17.85 56.22
CA TYR A 294 80.13 -19.18 56.37
C TYR A 294 78.70 -19.31 55.81
N GLY A 295 78.30 -20.33 55.03
CA GLY A 295 78.89 -21.61 54.61
C GLY A 295 77.76 -22.61 54.29
N TYR A 296 78.03 -23.56 53.38
CA TYR A 296 77.22 -24.72 52.93
C TYR A 296 76.06 -24.46 51.96
N ALA A 297 75.66 -25.34 51.04
CA ALA A 297 76.24 -26.39 50.17
C ALA A 297 75.01 -27.06 49.48
N ASP A 298 75.25 -27.73 48.35
CA ASP A 298 74.35 -28.61 47.58
C ASP A 298 73.30 -27.91 46.70
N GLY A 299 73.05 -28.30 45.45
CA GLY A 299 73.51 -29.44 44.65
C GLY A 299 72.48 -29.69 43.53
N GLU A 300 72.96 -29.75 42.29
CA GLU A 300 72.44 -30.43 41.08
C GLU A 300 70.92 -30.37 40.74
N ARG A 301 70.52 -29.73 39.63
CA ARG A 301 70.31 -30.37 38.30
C ARG A 301 69.69 -31.77 38.33
N GLN A 302 68.37 -31.84 38.21
CA GLN A 302 67.62 -32.47 37.11
C GLN A 302 66.16 -32.02 37.15
#